data_AF-A0A833WBE8-F1
#
_entry.id   AF-A0A833WBE8-F1
#
_cell.length_a   1.000
_cell.length_b   1.000
_cell.length_c   1.000
_cell.angle_alpha   90.00
_cell.angle_beta   90.00
_cell.angle_gamma   90.00
#
_symmetry.space_group_name_H-M   'P 1'
#
loop_
_entity.id
_entity.type
_entity.pdbx_description
1 polymer ?
#
loop_
_entity_poly.entity_id
_entity_poly.type
_entity_poly.pdbx_seq_one_letter_code
_entity_poly.pdbx_strand_id
1 'polypeptide(L)'
;MNATDPGAQSVHGVNPQTLVEKIMRNRIYASIYWKEQCFGLTAETLVDKAVELQEFGGTFGGNQQPTHFLCLLLKMLQLQPELEVVKQFIENEDYKYVTVLGAVYLRLVGKPLEVYTLLEPLLSDYRKIRKRNVIGWEITHVDEIADALLNEEYYIDLALPRLVERELLEKNDGLAPRRSPLEDDFDADSDSSSSSEKE
;
A
#
# COMPACT_ATOMS: atom_id res chain seq x y z
N MET A 1 -13.40 22.60 -0.33
CA MET A 1 -13.58 21.46 -1.26
C MET A 1 -12.75 20.25 -0.79
N ASN A 2 -13.05 19.70 0.38
CA ASN A 2 -12.40 18.49 0.91
C ASN A 2 -13.44 17.36 1.15
N ALA A 3 -14.63 17.52 0.57
CA ALA A 3 -15.64 16.47 0.58
C ALA A 3 -15.19 15.34 -0.35
N THR A 4 -15.54 14.11 0.01
CA THR A 4 -15.34 12.94 -0.86
C THR A 4 -16.13 13.15 -2.14
N ASP A 5 -15.62 12.62 -3.25
CA ASP A 5 -16.33 12.68 -4.52
C ASP A 5 -17.77 12.17 -4.36
N PRO A 6 -18.80 12.85 -4.90
CA PRO A 6 -20.18 12.39 -4.83
C PRO A 6 -20.42 11.00 -5.42
N GLY A 7 -19.58 10.57 -6.37
CA GLY A 7 -19.62 9.23 -6.96
C GLY A 7 -18.98 8.15 -6.09
N ALA A 8 -18.28 8.53 -5.02
CA ALA A 8 -17.58 7.56 -4.16
C ALA A 8 -18.56 6.78 -3.28
N GLN A 9 -18.39 5.46 -3.28
CA GLN A 9 -19.11 4.52 -2.43
C GLN A 9 -18.49 4.44 -1.03
N SER A 10 -19.31 4.03 -0.05
CA SER A 10 -18.80 3.73 1.28
C SER A 10 -17.88 2.51 1.26
N VAL A 11 -16.84 2.56 2.09
CA VAL A 11 -15.86 1.50 2.27
C VAL A 11 -15.90 1.09 3.73
N HIS A 12 -16.01 -0.20 4.03
CA HIS A 12 -16.20 -0.73 5.39
C HIS A 12 -17.37 -0.07 6.15
N GLY A 13 -18.43 0.31 5.42
CA GLY A 13 -19.61 0.97 5.97
C GLY A 13 -19.43 2.45 6.34
N VAL A 14 -18.28 3.05 6.02
CA VAL A 14 -17.97 4.45 6.34
C VAL A 14 -17.53 5.23 5.10
N ASN A 15 -17.43 6.55 5.22
CA ASN A 15 -16.86 7.38 4.17
C ASN A 15 -15.36 7.01 3.99
N PRO A 16 -14.85 6.78 2.77
CA PRO A 16 -13.47 6.32 2.57
C PRO A 16 -12.40 7.21 3.22
N GLN A 17 -12.59 8.54 3.22
CA GLN A 17 -11.66 9.45 3.87
C GLN A 17 -11.59 9.22 5.39
N THR A 18 -12.65 8.70 6.01
CA THR A 18 -12.68 8.46 7.46
C THR A 18 -11.77 7.35 7.95
N LEU A 19 -11.21 6.55 7.03
CA LEU A 19 -10.15 5.58 7.32
C LEU A 19 -8.85 6.25 7.81
N VAL A 20 -8.65 7.53 7.46
CA VAL A 20 -7.59 8.36 8.04
C VAL A 20 -8.16 9.14 9.23
N GLU A 21 -7.51 9.14 10.39
CA GLU A 21 -8.04 9.80 11.59
C GLU A 21 -8.35 11.29 11.40
N LYS A 22 -9.37 11.80 12.12
CA LYS A 22 -9.84 13.19 11.95
C LYS A 22 -8.75 14.24 12.14
N ILE A 23 -7.89 14.08 13.16
CA ILE A 23 -6.80 15.01 13.43
C ILE A 23 -5.81 14.99 12.26
N MET A 24 -5.50 13.80 11.76
CA MET A 24 -4.59 13.62 10.63
C MET A 24 -5.13 14.25 9.35
N ARG A 25 -6.40 14.02 9.01
CA ARG A 25 -7.05 14.67 7.86
C ARG A 25 -6.98 16.19 7.93
N ASN A 26 -7.25 16.76 9.09
CA ASN A 26 -7.17 18.21 9.28
C ASN A 26 -5.75 18.74 9.03
N ARG A 27 -4.71 18.00 9.44
CA ARG A 27 -3.32 18.37 9.14
C ARG A 27 -2.99 18.25 7.66
N ILE A 28 -3.45 17.19 7.00
CA ILE A 28 -3.32 17.01 5.54
C ILE A 28 -3.95 18.19 4.82
N TYR A 29 -5.21 18.51 5.12
CA TYR A 29 -5.92 19.66 4.51
C TYR A 29 -5.24 21.01 4.76
N ALA A 30 -4.56 21.16 5.90
CA ALA A 30 -3.86 22.38 6.25
C ALA A 30 -2.48 22.50 5.57
N SER A 31 -1.89 21.39 5.13
CA SER A 31 -0.56 21.34 4.52
C SER A 31 -0.47 22.13 3.22
N ILE A 32 0.73 22.63 2.91
CA ILE A 32 1.01 23.37 1.67
C ILE A 32 0.82 22.43 0.47
N TYR A 33 1.39 21.22 0.55
CA TYR A 33 1.29 20.23 -0.52
C TYR A 33 -0.16 19.91 -0.89
N TRP A 34 -1.05 19.73 0.09
CA TRP A 34 -2.47 19.50 -0.21
C TRP A 34 -3.12 20.67 -0.96
N LYS A 35 -2.84 21.90 -0.54
CA LYS A 35 -3.44 23.10 -1.11
C LYS A 35 -2.92 23.43 -2.50
N GLU A 36 -1.67 23.10 -2.79
CA GLU A 36 -1.01 23.45 -4.05
C GLU A 36 -0.99 22.29 -5.05
N GLN A 37 -0.67 21.08 -4.59
CA GLN A 37 -0.44 19.92 -5.44
C GLN A 37 -1.63 18.96 -5.48
N CYS A 38 -2.42 18.88 -4.39
CA CYS A 38 -3.61 18.05 -4.36
C CYS A 38 -4.90 18.78 -4.78
N PHE A 39 -4.84 20.07 -5.09
CA PHE A 39 -5.99 20.83 -5.54
C PHE A 39 -6.35 20.45 -6.99
N GLY A 40 -7.62 20.09 -7.24
CA GLY A 40 -8.09 19.74 -8.58
C GLY A 40 -7.51 18.46 -9.19
N LEU A 41 -6.77 17.64 -8.42
CA LEU A 41 -6.30 16.34 -8.89
C LEU A 41 -7.49 15.44 -9.24
N THR A 42 -7.33 14.73 -10.35
CA THR A 42 -8.25 13.69 -10.85
C THR A 42 -7.56 12.33 -10.76
N ALA A 43 -8.27 11.24 -11.02
CA ALA A 43 -7.67 9.91 -11.06
C ALA A 43 -6.55 9.82 -12.12
N GLU A 44 -6.73 10.47 -13.27
CA GLU A 44 -5.76 10.47 -14.37
C GLU A 44 -4.49 11.25 -14.01
N THR A 45 -4.64 12.44 -13.44
CA THR A 45 -3.48 13.31 -13.10
C THR A 45 -2.81 12.94 -11.77
N LEU A 46 -3.35 11.97 -11.04
CA LEU A 46 -2.79 11.50 -9.78
C LEU A 46 -1.46 10.76 -9.98
N VAL A 47 -1.32 10.02 -11.08
CA VAL A 47 -0.11 9.25 -11.39
C VAL A 47 1.11 10.16 -11.53
N ASP A 48 0.95 11.32 -12.18
CA ASP A 48 2.02 12.31 -12.36
C ASP A 48 2.61 12.75 -11.02
N LYS A 49 1.74 12.95 -10.01
CA LYS A 49 2.15 13.32 -8.66
C LYS A 49 2.69 12.15 -7.85
N ALA A 50 2.18 10.94 -8.08
CA ALA A 50 2.70 9.75 -7.44
C ALA A 50 4.14 9.43 -7.88
N VAL A 51 4.48 9.69 -9.15
CA VAL A 51 5.84 9.54 -9.69
C VAL A 51 6.84 10.51 -9.06
N GLU A 52 6.40 11.71 -8.66
CA GLU A 52 7.23 12.71 -7.99
C GLU A 52 7.56 12.37 -6.52
N LEU A 53 6.97 11.31 -5.95
CA LEU A 53 7.22 10.90 -4.56
C LEU A 53 8.67 10.47 -4.34
N GLN A 54 9.25 10.94 -3.23
CA GLN A 54 10.62 10.64 -2.82
C GLN A 54 10.71 9.95 -1.46
N GLU A 55 9.57 9.78 -0.79
CA GLU A 55 9.49 9.32 0.58
C GLU A 55 8.21 8.53 0.81
N PHE A 56 8.30 7.56 1.70
CA PHE A 56 7.20 6.81 2.26
C PHE A 56 7.09 7.15 3.76
N GLY A 57 5.91 7.34 4.32
CA GLY A 57 5.80 7.71 5.73
C GLY A 57 4.48 8.38 6.08
N GLY A 58 4.22 8.50 7.38
CA GLY A 58 2.98 9.09 7.91
C GLY A 58 3.19 10.57 8.17
N THR A 59 3.54 10.91 9.41
CA THR A 59 3.88 12.26 9.84
C THR A 59 5.31 12.41 10.32
N PHE A 60 5.84 13.62 10.25
CA PHE A 60 7.19 13.94 10.70
C PHE A 60 7.31 15.30 11.40
N GLY A 61 8.37 15.43 12.20
CA GLY A 61 8.69 16.64 12.96
C GLY A 61 7.78 16.88 14.16
N GLY A 62 8.14 17.84 15.01
CA GLY A 62 7.41 18.15 16.24
C GLY A 62 5.97 18.64 16.01
N ASN A 63 5.68 19.21 14.84
CA ASN A 63 4.34 19.64 14.45
C ASN A 63 3.53 18.53 13.72
N GLN A 64 4.07 17.31 13.62
CA GLN A 64 3.46 16.16 12.95
C GLN A 64 2.96 16.51 11.55
N GLN A 65 3.85 17.06 10.71
CA GLN A 65 3.55 17.41 9.33
C GLN A 65 3.32 16.12 8.51
N PRO A 66 2.26 16.04 7.70
CA PRO A 66 2.03 14.89 6.85
C PRO A 66 3.05 14.84 5.71
N THR A 67 3.51 13.65 5.35
CA THR A 67 4.31 13.43 4.14
C THR A 67 3.47 13.68 2.87
N HIS A 68 4.14 13.88 1.74
CA HIS A 68 3.46 13.95 0.45
C HIS A 68 2.76 12.62 0.11
N PHE A 69 3.35 11.50 0.51
CA PHE A 69 2.76 10.18 0.40
C PHE A 69 1.39 10.11 1.08
N LEU A 70 1.30 10.51 2.34
CA LEU A 70 0.06 10.49 3.10
C LEU A 70 -0.98 11.46 2.51
N CYS A 71 -0.55 12.60 1.96
CA CYS A 71 -1.43 13.53 1.25
C CYS A 71 -2.04 12.91 -0.01
N LEU A 72 -1.24 12.23 -0.83
CA LEU A 72 -1.73 11.54 -2.04
C LEU A 72 -2.60 10.33 -1.69
N LEU A 73 -2.29 9.59 -0.62
CA LEU A 73 -3.13 8.51 -0.13
C LEU A 73 -4.53 9.01 0.25
N LEU A 74 -4.61 10.12 1.01
CA LEU A 74 -5.91 10.73 1.33
C LEU A 74 -6.62 11.22 0.07
N LYS A 75 -5.88 11.71 -0.93
CA LYS A 75 -6.47 12.11 -2.22
C LYS A 75 -7.05 10.90 -2.95
N MET A 76 -6.37 9.76 -2.98
CA MET A 76 -6.93 8.52 -3.54
C MET A 76 -8.19 8.09 -2.79
N LEU A 77 -8.24 8.20 -1.46
CA LEU A 77 -9.46 7.94 -0.67
C LEU A 77 -10.58 8.95 -1.00
N GLN A 78 -10.23 10.19 -1.32
CA GLN A 78 -11.21 11.19 -1.73
C GLN A 78 -11.80 10.91 -3.12
N LEU A 79 -10.97 10.47 -4.07
CA LEU A 79 -11.33 10.22 -5.47
C LEU A 79 -11.91 8.83 -5.73
N GLN A 80 -11.51 7.85 -4.92
CA GLN A 80 -11.86 6.43 -5.06
C GLN A 80 -11.60 5.90 -6.50
N PRO A 81 -10.33 5.83 -6.96
CA PRO A 81 -10.03 5.29 -8.28
C PRO A 81 -10.50 3.83 -8.41
N GLU A 82 -10.79 3.43 -9.65
CA GLU A 82 -11.19 2.06 -9.96
C GLU A 82 -10.08 1.06 -9.62
N LEU A 83 -10.46 -0.17 -9.25
CA LEU A 83 -9.53 -1.21 -8.84
C LEU A 83 -8.47 -1.51 -9.91
N GLU A 84 -8.82 -1.40 -11.20
CA GLU A 84 -7.88 -1.61 -12.31
C GLU A 84 -6.74 -0.57 -12.30
N VAL A 85 -7.05 0.69 -11.99
CA VAL A 85 -6.03 1.74 -11.83
C VAL A 85 -5.12 1.44 -10.65
N VAL A 86 -5.70 0.96 -9.54
CA VAL A 86 -4.92 0.57 -8.35
C VAL A 86 -4.01 -0.62 -8.64
N LYS A 87 -4.49 -1.59 -9.41
CA LYS A 87 -3.71 -2.74 -9.87
C LYS A 87 -2.52 -2.29 -10.72
N GLN A 88 -2.74 -1.38 -11.66
CA GLN A 88 -1.66 -0.78 -12.46
C GLN A 88 -0.63 -0.02 -11.62
N PHE A 89 -1.05 0.59 -10.50
CA PHE A 89 -0.12 1.21 -9.57
C PHE A 89 0.76 0.15 -8.90
N ILE A 90 0.15 -0.93 -8.41
CA ILE A 90 0.83 -2.04 -7.72
C ILE A 90 1.82 -2.75 -8.66
N GLU A 91 1.41 -3.04 -9.89
CA GLU A 91 2.22 -3.74 -10.89
C GLU A 91 3.28 -2.84 -11.56
N ASN A 92 3.47 -1.60 -11.09
CA ASN A 92 4.43 -0.66 -11.66
C ASN A 92 5.88 -1.01 -11.28
N GLU A 93 6.68 -1.45 -12.26
CA GLU A 93 8.07 -1.86 -12.04
C GLU A 93 9.06 -0.67 -11.99
N ASP A 94 8.72 0.46 -12.59
CA ASP A 94 9.61 1.62 -12.72
C ASP A 94 9.60 2.51 -11.46
N TYR A 95 8.43 2.68 -10.85
CA TYR A 95 8.18 3.66 -9.80
C TYR A 95 7.73 3.00 -8.49
N LYS A 96 8.70 2.54 -7.71
CA LYS A 96 8.49 1.89 -6.40
C LYS A 96 7.58 2.66 -5.42
N TYR A 97 7.54 3.99 -5.44
CA TYR A 97 6.63 4.76 -4.58
C TYR A 97 5.18 4.73 -5.07
N VAL A 98 4.95 4.58 -6.38
CA VAL A 98 3.63 4.35 -6.98
C VAL A 98 3.13 2.98 -6.57
N THR A 99 3.98 1.94 -6.65
CA THR A 99 3.71 0.58 -6.16
C THR A 99 3.25 0.59 -4.71
N VAL A 100 4.03 1.21 -3.82
CA VAL A 100 3.71 1.29 -2.40
C VAL A 100 2.44 2.11 -2.14
N LEU A 101 2.20 3.19 -2.89
CA LEU A 101 0.98 3.99 -2.76
C LEU A 101 -0.26 3.17 -3.12
N GLY A 102 -0.22 2.42 -4.23
CA GLY A 102 -1.27 1.50 -4.63
C GLY A 102 -1.50 0.39 -3.60
N ALA A 103 -0.42 -0.18 -3.08
CA ALA A 103 -0.48 -1.24 -2.07
C ALA A 103 -1.15 -0.79 -0.76
N VAL A 104 -0.76 0.37 -0.22
CA VAL A 104 -1.37 0.94 0.99
C VAL A 104 -2.84 1.30 0.74
N TYR A 105 -3.15 1.90 -0.41
CA TYR A 105 -4.53 2.21 -0.77
C TYR A 105 -5.40 0.95 -0.83
N LEU A 106 -4.94 -0.09 -1.55
CA LEU A 106 -5.62 -1.37 -1.64
C LEU A 106 -5.82 -1.98 -0.25
N ARG A 107 -4.81 -1.93 0.62
CA ARG A 107 -4.92 -2.48 1.98
C ARG A 107 -6.02 -1.81 2.80
N LEU A 108 -6.29 -0.53 2.57
CA LEU A 108 -7.34 0.22 3.27
C LEU A 108 -8.73 -0.04 2.71
N VAL A 109 -8.89 -0.24 1.40
CA VAL A 109 -10.23 -0.28 0.77
C VAL A 109 -10.63 -1.63 0.18
N GLY A 110 -9.66 -2.48 -0.15
CA GLY A 110 -9.84 -3.73 -0.87
C GLY A 110 -10.50 -4.81 -0.02
N LYS A 111 -11.06 -5.80 -0.70
CA LYS A 111 -11.57 -7.02 -0.04
C LYS A 111 -10.39 -7.92 0.35
N PRO A 112 -10.52 -8.76 1.40
CA PRO A 112 -9.42 -9.63 1.84
C PRO A 112 -8.79 -10.45 0.71
N LEU A 113 -9.60 -11.06 -0.16
CA LEU A 113 -9.11 -11.84 -1.31
C LEU A 113 -8.24 -11.01 -2.27
N GLU A 114 -8.67 -9.80 -2.61
CA GLU A 114 -7.93 -8.88 -3.50
C GLU A 114 -6.63 -8.41 -2.84
N VAL A 115 -6.69 -8.12 -1.54
CA VAL A 115 -5.52 -7.70 -0.74
C VAL A 115 -4.44 -8.77 -0.78
N TYR A 116 -4.76 -10.04 -0.45
CA TYR A 116 -3.76 -11.11 -0.51
C TYR A 116 -3.24 -11.32 -1.95
N THR A 117 -4.15 -11.41 -2.93
CA THR A 117 -3.77 -11.71 -4.32
C THR A 117 -2.80 -10.67 -4.91
N LEU A 118 -2.99 -9.39 -4.60
CA LEU A 118 -2.19 -8.30 -5.18
C LEU A 118 -0.99 -7.89 -4.31
N LEU A 119 -1.02 -8.09 -3.00
CA LEU A 119 0.09 -7.71 -2.11
C LEU A 119 1.12 -8.83 -1.93
N GLU A 120 0.73 -10.10 -1.98
CA GLU A 120 1.68 -11.21 -1.80
C GLU A 120 2.82 -11.25 -2.83
N PRO A 121 2.60 -10.93 -4.12
CA PRO A 121 3.70 -10.84 -5.08
C PRO A 121 4.77 -9.80 -4.69
N LEU A 122 4.38 -8.73 -3.98
CA LEU A 122 5.30 -7.69 -3.52
C LEU A 122 6.27 -8.18 -2.43
N LEU A 123 6.04 -9.34 -1.81
CA LEU A 123 7.00 -9.96 -0.89
C LEU A 123 8.30 -10.40 -1.59
N SER A 124 8.30 -10.40 -2.93
CA SER A 124 9.49 -10.68 -3.75
C SER A 124 10.18 -9.40 -4.24
N ASP A 125 9.67 -8.23 -3.87
CA ASP A 125 10.20 -6.93 -4.29
C ASP A 125 11.15 -6.34 -3.23
N TYR A 126 12.45 -6.50 -3.48
CA TYR A 126 13.51 -6.02 -2.58
C TYR A 126 13.99 -4.59 -2.88
N ARG A 127 13.22 -3.79 -3.64
CA ARG A 127 13.61 -2.40 -3.95
C ARG A 127 13.64 -1.55 -2.67
N LYS A 128 14.74 -0.83 -2.46
CA LYS A 128 14.93 0.07 -1.30
C LYS A 128 13.99 1.27 -1.35
N ILE A 129 13.27 1.53 -0.27
CA ILE A 129 12.39 2.69 -0.07
C ILE A 129 12.96 3.57 1.05
N ARG A 130 12.96 4.89 0.82
CA ARG A 130 13.26 5.86 1.86
C ARG A 130 12.02 6.10 2.72
N LYS A 131 12.05 5.65 3.96
CA LYS A 131 10.97 5.87 4.93
C LYS A 131 11.26 7.06 5.82
N ARG A 132 10.26 7.93 5.95
CA ARG A 132 10.26 9.14 6.76
C ARG A 132 9.59 8.83 8.09
N ASN A 133 10.39 8.80 9.14
CA ASN A 133 9.92 8.63 10.51
C ASN A 133 9.55 9.98 11.13
N VAL A 134 8.95 9.94 12.33
CA VAL A 134 8.67 11.14 13.13
C VAL A 134 9.94 11.99 13.30
N ILE A 135 11.07 11.32 13.53
CA ILE A 135 12.40 11.92 13.61
C ILE A 135 13.34 11.16 12.67
N GLY A 136 13.92 11.87 11.71
CA GLY A 136 14.95 11.32 10.82
C GLY A 136 14.39 10.53 9.63
N TRP A 137 15.20 9.61 9.14
CA TRP A 137 14.95 8.81 7.94
C TRP A 137 15.51 7.41 8.15
N GLU A 138 14.86 6.42 7.56
CA GLU A 138 15.36 5.05 7.49
C GLU A 138 15.24 4.50 6.07
N ILE A 139 16.00 3.45 5.78
CA ILE A 139 15.84 2.66 4.57
C ILE A 139 15.04 1.43 4.96
N THR A 140 13.95 1.19 4.24
CA THR A 140 13.13 -0.02 4.30
C THR A 140 13.06 -0.60 2.88
N HIS A 141 12.33 -1.69 2.69
CA HIS A 141 12.18 -2.36 1.42
C HIS A 141 10.68 -2.58 1.10
N VAL A 142 10.34 -2.86 -0.17
CA VAL A 142 8.93 -2.99 -0.59
C VAL A 142 8.30 -4.25 0.02
N ASP A 143 9.04 -5.36 0.06
CA ASP A 143 8.67 -6.61 0.74
C ASP A 143 8.37 -6.39 2.23
N GLU A 144 9.21 -5.65 2.96
CA GLU A 144 8.97 -5.30 4.37
C GLU A 144 7.68 -4.49 4.55
N ILE A 145 7.38 -3.59 3.61
CA ILE A 145 6.13 -2.82 3.61
C ILE A 145 4.94 -3.72 3.32
N ALA A 146 5.04 -4.62 2.34
CA ALA A 146 3.99 -5.56 1.99
C ALA A 146 3.66 -6.50 3.15
N ASP A 147 4.69 -7.03 3.83
CA ASP A 147 4.52 -7.86 5.03
C ASP A 147 3.83 -7.09 6.17
N ALA A 148 4.27 -5.87 6.44
CA ALA A 148 3.62 -5.02 7.44
C ALA A 148 2.16 -4.73 7.10
N LEU A 149 1.82 -4.52 5.83
CA LEU A 149 0.43 -4.33 5.41
C LEU A 149 -0.41 -5.58 5.62
N LEU A 150 0.14 -6.78 5.45
CA LEU A 150 -0.60 -8.03 5.61
C LEU A 150 -0.79 -8.43 7.09
N ASN A 151 0.20 -8.13 7.94
CA ASN A 151 0.26 -8.69 9.29
C ASN A 151 -0.01 -7.68 10.41
N GLU A 152 0.23 -6.39 10.21
CA GLU A 152 0.08 -5.38 11.27
C GLU A 152 -1.36 -4.82 11.34
N GLU A 153 -1.77 -4.40 12.54
CA GLU A 153 -3.03 -3.70 12.76
C GLU A 153 -2.90 -2.18 12.59
N TYR A 154 -1.69 -1.65 12.74
CA TYR A 154 -1.40 -0.23 12.65
C TYR A 154 -0.06 0.02 11.96
N TYR A 155 -0.07 0.82 10.90
CA TYR A 155 1.13 1.12 10.14
C TYR A 155 1.08 2.53 9.56
N ILE A 156 2.20 3.27 9.60
CA ILE A 156 2.35 4.58 8.94
C ILE A 156 1.29 5.61 9.38
N ASP A 157 1.02 5.64 10.69
CA ASP A 157 -0.03 6.47 11.31
C ASP A 157 -1.48 6.16 10.87
N LEU A 158 -1.72 4.93 10.41
CA LEU A 158 -3.02 4.46 9.94
C LEU A 158 -3.43 3.19 10.68
N ALA A 159 -4.66 3.17 11.19
CA ALA A 159 -5.31 1.95 11.64
C ALA A 159 -5.77 1.15 10.42
N LEU A 160 -5.22 -0.04 10.23
CA LEU A 160 -5.55 -0.89 9.11
C LEU A 160 -6.86 -1.64 9.40
N PRO A 161 -7.82 -1.70 8.46
CA PRO A 161 -9.03 -2.49 8.65
C PRO A 161 -8.68 -3.95 8.94
N ARG A 162 -9.43 -4.60 9.84
CA ARG A 162 -9.18 -5.99 10.20
C ARG A 162 -9.21 -6.89 8.96
N LEU A 163 -8.10 -7.58 8.72
CA LEU A 163 -7.98 -8.56 7.65
C LEU A 163 -8.40 -9.93 8.19
N VAL A 164 -9.11 -10.71 7.38
CA VAL A 164 -9.43 -12.10 7.73
C VAL A 164 -8.15 -12.92 7.60
N GLU A 165 -7.92 -13.81 8.56
CA GLU A 165 -6.77 -14.71 8.54
C GLU A 165 -6.74 -15.52 7.25
N ARG A 166 -5.55 -15.62 6.66
CA ARG A 166 -5.35 -16.29 5.38
C ARG A 166 -5.88 -17.73 5.40
N GLU A 167 -5.58 -18.49 6.45
CA GLU A 167 -6.00 -19.90 6.58
C GLU A 167 -7.53 -20.08 6.47
N LEU A 168 -8.29 -19.10 6.93
CA LEU A 168 -9.75 -19.14 6.86
C LEU A 168 -10.23 -18.90 5.43
N LEU A 169 -9.56 -18.01 4.68
CA LEU A 169 -9.87 -17.74 3.28
C LEU A 169 -9.48 -18.91 2.37
N GLU A 170 -8.40 -19.62 2.66
CA GLU A 170 -8.02 -20.84 1.94
C GLU A 170 -9.10 -21.92 2.09
N LYS A 171 -9.71 -22.03 3.27
CA LYS A 171 -10.78 -22.99 3.56
C LYS A 171 -12.13 -22.60 2.97
N ASN A 172 -12.49 -21.31 3.01
CA ASN A 172 -13.86 -20.86 2.71
C ASN A 172 -14.01 -20.22 1.32
N ASP A 173 -13.01 -19.50 0.84
CA ASP A 173 -13.07 -18.64 -0.35
C ASP A 173 -12.19 -19.15 -1.49
N GLY A 174 -11.57 -20.33 -1.33
CA GLY A 174 -10.80 -21.02 -2.37
C GLY A 174 -9.48 -20.34 -2.72
N LEU A 175 -8.92 -19.56 -1.81
CA LEU A 175 -7.62 -18.93 -1.98
C LEU A 175 -6.55 -20.03 -2.09
N ALA A 176 -5.72 -19.97 -3.14
CA ALA A 176 -4.68 -20.99 -3.33
C ALA A 176 -3.65 -20.92 -2.19
N PRO A 177 -3.08 -22.07 -1.77
CA PRO A 177 -1.96 -22.07 -0.84
C PRO A 177 -0.89 -21.10 -1.31
N ARG A 178 -0.39 -20.25 -0.41
CA ARG A 178 0.68 -19.33 -0.76
C ARG A 178 1.88 -20.13 -1.25
N ARG A 179 2.38 -19.83 -2.45
CA ARG A 179 3.66 -20.37 -2.93
C ARG A 179 4.74 -19.35 -2.69
N SER A 180 5.74 -19.72 -1.89
CA SER A 180 6.91 -18.88 -1.73
C SER A 180 7.83 -19.06 -2.94
N PRO A 181 8.36 -18.00 -3.56
CA PRO A 181 9.40 -18.16 -4.59
C PRO A 181 10.61 -18.95 -4.07
N LEU A 182 10.91 -18.83 -2.77
CA LEU A 182 11.99 -19.59 -2.15
C LEU A 182 11.70 -21.10 -2.06
N GLU A 183 10.44 -21.52 -1.96
CA GLU A 183 10.10 -22.96 -1.94
C GLU A 183 10.43 -23.60 -3.29
N ASP A 184 10.13 -22.90 -4.39
CA ASP A 184 10.47 -23.34 -5.73
C ASP A 184 12.01 -23.47 -5.91
N ASP A 185 12.80 -22.57 -5.29
CA ASP A 185 14.28 -22.63 -5.31
C ASP A 185 14.82 -23.83 -4.52
N PHE A 186 14.26 -24.13 -3.34
CA PHE A 186 14.67 -25.28 -2.52
C PHE A 186 14.34 -26.62 -3.21
N ASP A 187 13.18 -26.72 -3.85
CA ASP A 187 12.78 -27.91 -4.60
C ASP A 187 13.70 -28.12 -5.81
N ALA A 188 14.05 -27.05 -6.54
CA ALA A 188 14.99 -27.13 -7.67
C ALA A 188 16.40 -27.58 -7.26
N ASP A 189 16.93 -27.08 -6.13
CA ASP A 189 18.24 -27.50 -5.60
C ASP A 189 18.24 -28.97 -5.18
N SER A 190 17.12 -29.48 -4.63
CA SER A 190 16.99 -30.88 -4.21
C SER A 190 16.96 -31.87 -5.41
N ASP A 191 16.35 -31.47 -6.53
CA ASP A 191 16.33 -32.27 -7.77
C ASP A 191 17.70 -32.26 -8.48
N SER A 192 18.47 -31.17 -8.36
CA SER A 192 19.82 -31.09 -8.91
C SER A 192 20.83 -31.96 -8.11
N SER A 193 20.68 -32.04 -6.79
CA SER A 193 21.59 -32.78 -5.91
C SER A 193 21.35 -34.29 -5.90
N SER A 194 20.12 -34.74 -6.18
CA SER A 194 19.78 -36.15 -6.38
C SER A 194 20.26 -36.71 -7.74
N SER A 195 20.61 -35.83 -8.69
CA SER A 195 21.19 -36.20 -9.99
C SER A 195 22.71 -36.38 -9.94
N SER A 196 23.40 -35.84 -8.92
CA SER A 196 24.86 -35.92 -8.75
C SER A 196 25.37 -37.12 -7.92
N GLU A 197 24.49 -37.95 -7.36
CA GLU A 197 24.87 -39.16 -6.60
C GLU A 197 24.87 -40.45 -7.46
N LYS A 198 24.77 -40.33 -8.79
CA LYS A 198 24.88 -41.44 -9.74
C LYS A 198 25.99 -41.23 -10.76
N GLU A 199 27.23 -41.04 -10.30
CA GLU A 199 28.45 -41.34 -11.08
C GLU A 199 29.50 -42.04 -10.21
#